data_AF-A0A5E4FGF3-F1
#
_entry.id   AF-A0A5E4FGF3-F1
#
_cell.length_a   1.000
_cell.length_b   1.000
_cell.length_c   1.000
_cell.angle_alpha   90.00
_cell.angle_beta   90.00
_cell.angle_gamma   90.00
#
_symmetry.space_group_name_H-M   'P 1'
#
loop_
_entity.id
_entity.type
_entity.pdbx_description
1 polymer ?
#
loop_
_entity_poly.entity_id
_entity_poly.type
_entity_poly.pdbx_seq_one_letter_code
_entity_poly.pdbx_strand_id
1 'polypeptide(L)'
;MFKIKIKNKRSKMGEKTIMHYSSSQEILLVGEGNFSFAACLAKEFGSAVKMVATSFDPEESLMQKYSNVTSTLNELKGRGCTVLHEVDVHTMSQHPRLTNRRFDRIVFNFPHAGFILMEHNKIQIKLHQDLVKGYFTSAREMLTGSGEVHVTHKTTHPFSKWNIVKLAEEVGLFLVEEAQFTRADYPGYINKKGSGRKCNRTFRVGQCSTYKFAKPPLQPYFPS
;
A
#
# COMPACT_ATOMS: atom_id res chain seq x y z
N MET A 1 17.26 21.31 -19.75
CA MET A 1 17.64 20.07 -20.46
C MET A 1 16.49 19.09 -20.34
N PHE A 2 15.71 18.90 -21.40
CA PHE A 2 14.52 18.04 -21.39
C PHE A 2 14.93 16.57 -21.38
N LYS A 3 14.58 15.81 -20.33
CA LYS A 3 14.69 14.34 -20.35
C LYS A 3 13.40 13.77 -20.93
N ILE A 4 13.50 13.27 -22.16
CA ILE A 4 12.48 12.50 -22.86
C ILE A 4 12.20 11.22 -22.03
N LYS A 5 10.99 11.07 -21.48
CA LYS A 5 10.51 9.78 -20.94
C LYS A 5 10.15 8.89 -22.12
N ILE A 6 11.06 8.00 -22.51
CA ILE A 6 10.75 6.90 -23.43
C ILE A 6 9.85 5.91 -22.67
N LYS A 7 8.52 6.02 -22.82
CA LYS A 7 7.58 4.99 -22.38
C LYS A 7 7.47 3.94 -23.49
N ASN A 8 8.37 2.96 -23.49
CA ASN A 8 8.20 1.77 -24.32
C ASN A 8 7.44 0.71 -23.51
N LYS A 9 6.10 0.78 -23.49
CA LYS A 9 5.25 -0.28 -22.92
C LYS A 9 4.39 -0.84 -24.06
N ARG A 10 4.80 -1.98 -24.61
CA ARG A 10 3.88 -2.84 -25.37
C ARG A 10 2.83 -3.33 -24.39
N SER A 11 1.65 -2.71 -24.38
CA SER A 11 0.50 -3.22 -23.63
C SER A 11 0.16 -4.60 -24.18
N LYS A 12 0.10 -5.62 -23.31
CA LYS A 12 -0.47 -6.90 -23.72
C LYS A 12 -1.95 -6.66 -24.03
N MET A 13 -2.45 -7.26 -25.11
CA MET A 13 -3.85 -7.10 -25.54
C MET A 13 -4.78 -7.45 -24.36
N GLY A 14 -5.62 -6.49 -23.94
CA GLY A 14 -6.55 -6.65 -22.80
C GLY A 14 -6.02 -6.22 -21.42
N GLU A 15 -4.77 -5.76 -21.30
CA GLU A 15 -4.23 -5.19 -20.05
C GLU A 15 -4.89 -3.84 -19.73
N LYS A 16 -5.43 -3.71 -18.52
CA LYS A 16 -6.02 -2.47 -18.01
C LYS A 16 -5.12 -1.86 -16.95
N THR A 17 -5.01 -0.54 -16.94
CA THR A 17 -4.08 0.17 -16.04
C THR A 17 -4.74 1.35 -15.37
N ILE A 18 -4.36 1.60 -14.12
CA ILE A 18 -4.70 2.82 -13.38
C ILE A 18 -3.44 3.34 -12.70
N MET A 19 -3.04 4.55 -13.07
CA MET A 19 -1.81 5.19 -12.59
C MET A 19 -0.56 4.32 -12.72
N HIS A 20 -0.17 3.64 -11.64
CA HIS A 20 1.05 2.84 -11.55
C HIS A 20 0.77 1.34 -11.44
N TYR A 21 -0.51 0.96 -11.50
CA TYR A 21 -0.99 -0.41 -11.32
C TYR A 21 -1.58 -0.94 -12.62
N SER A 22 -1.43 -2.25 -12.81
CA SER A 22 -1.93 -2.97 -13.98
C SER A 22 -2.67 -4.24 -13.56
N SER A 23 -3.70 -4.61 -14.31
CA SER A 23 -4.44 -5.86 -14.13
C SER A 23 -3.60 -7.12 -14.34
N SER A 24 -2.40 -6.99 -14.93
CA SER A 24 -1.48 -8.11 -15.13
C SER A 24 -0.65 -8.45 -13.88
N GLN A 25 -0.58 -7.53 -12.90
CA GLN A 25 0.27 -7.63 -11.71
C GLN A 25 -0.38 -8.44 -10.58
N GLU A 26 0.44 -9.18 -9.82
CA GLU A 26 0.06 -9.68 -8.49
C GLU A 26 0.17 -8.53 -7.46
N ILE A 27 -0.96 -8.14 -6.86
CA ILE A 27 -1.05 -6.96 -5.98
C ILE A 27 -1.52 -7.35 -4.58
N LEU A 28 -0.73 -6.98 -3.57
CA LEU A 28 -1.11 -7.03 -2.17
C LEU A 28 -1.42 -5.61 -1.66
N LEU A 29 -2.63 -5.39 -1.15
CA LEU A 29 -3.11 -4.13 -0.58
C LEU A 29 -3.18 -4.30 0.93
N VAL A 30 -2.39 -3.53 1.65
CA VAL A 30 -2.13 -3.72 3.09
C VAL A 30 -2.80 -2.62 3.90
N GLY A 31 -3.46 -3.02 4.99
CA GLY A 31 -4.06 -2.08 5.94
C GLY A 31 -5.23 -1.30 5.36
N GLU A 32 -6.01 -1.93 4.48
CA GLU A 32 -7.24 -1.37 3.94
C GLU A 32 -8.22 -1.07 5.10
N GLY A 33 -8.67 0.18 5.18
CA GLY A 33 -9.71 0.58 6.12
C GLY A 33 -11.08 0.10 5.63
N ASN A 34 -11.73 0.93 4.81
CA ASN A 34 -13.03 0.58 4.22
C ASN A 34 -12.92 -0.15 2.86
N PHE A 35 -11.72 -0.63 2.49
CA PHE A 35 -11.47 -1.36 1.23
C PHE A 35 -11.76 -0.60 -0.07
N SER A 36 -12.02 0.70 -0.01
CA SER A 36 -12.42 1.48 -1.19
C SER A 36 -11.30 1.71 -2.20
N PHE A 37 -10.03 1.62 -1.79
CA PHE A 37 -8.91 1.70 -2.71
C PHE A 37 -8.77 0.40 -3.50
N ALA A 38 -8.83 -0.75 -2.81
CA ALA A 38 -8.90 -2.05 -3.47
C ALA A 38 -10.07 -2.13 -4.45
N ALA A 39 -11.27 -1.69 -4.06
CA ALA A 39 -12.43 -1.73 -4.94
C ALA A 39 -12.28 -0.83 -6.18
N CYS A 40 -11.64 0.34 -6.04
CA CYS A 40 -11.29 1.22 -7.15
C CYS A 40 -10.42 0.48 -8.20
N LEU A 41 -9.33 -0.15 -7.76
CA LEU A 41 -8.45 -0.91 -8.65
C LEU A 41 -9.20 -2.09 -9.30
N ALA A 42 -9.95 -2.85 -8.52
CA ALA A 42 -10.72 -4.01 -8.99
C ALA A 42 -11.75 -3.62 -10.07
N LYS A 43 -12.42 -2.48 -9.90
CA LYS A 43 -13.39 -1.96 -10.85
C LYS A 43 -12.73 -1.55 -12.16
N GLU A 44 -11.61 -0.84 -12.09
CA GLU A 44 -10.87 -0.40 -13.27
C GLU A 44 -10.28 -1.57 -14.05
N PHE A 45 -9.74 -2.58 -13.33
CA PHE A 45 -9.26 -3.82 -13.94
C PHE A 45 -10.39 -4.71 -14.47
N GLY A 46 -11.61 -4.55 -13.97
CA GLY A 46 -12.76 -5.42 -14.27
C GLY A 46 -12.68 -6.80 -13.61
N SER A 47 -11.60 -7.12 -12.90
CA SER A 47 -11.37 -8.35 -12.16
C SER A 47 -10.39 -8.08 -11.02
N ALA A 48 -10.42 -8.90 -9.97
CA ALA A 48 -9.53 -8.81 -8.82
C ALA A 48 -8.84 -10.13 -8.48
N VAL A 49 -8.80 -11.11 -9.40
CA VAL A 49 -8.23 -12.45 -9.15
C VAL A 49 -6.75 -12.43 -8.75
N LYS A 50 -6.00 -11.42 -9.17
CA LYS A 50 -4.58 -11.20 -8.81
C LYS A 50 -4.39 -10.25 -7.63
N MET A 51 -5.47 -9.92 -6.93
CA MET A 51 -5.44 -8.98 -5.82
C MET A 51 -5.68 -9.71 -4.50
N VAL A 52 -4.90 -9.33 -3.50
CA VAL A 52 -5.14 -9.64 -2.11
C VAL A 52 -5.32 -8.33 -1.36
N ALA A 53 -6.47 -8.14 -0.70
CA ALA A 53 -6.72 -6.97 0.12
C ALA A 53 -6.78 -7.37 1.59
N THR A 54 -6.02 -6.69 2.43
CA THR A 54 -5.87 -7.03 3.84
C THR A 54 -6.22 -5.88 4.77
N SER A 55 -6.79 -6.19 5.93
CA SER A 55 -6.92 -5.26 7.05
C SER A 55 -6.20 -5.79 8.28
N PHE A 56 -5.80 -4.88 9.17
CA PHE A 56 -5.34 -5.25 10.51
C PHE A 56 -6.53 -5.55 11.44
N ASP A 57 -7.62 -4.78 11.32
CA ASP A 57 -8.83 -5.04 12.10
C ASP A 57 -9.53 -6.33 11.64
N PRO A 58 -10.22 -7.04 12.56
CA PRO A 58 -11.11 -8.14 12.21
C PRO A 58 -12.34 -7.64 11.44
N GLU A 59 -12.95 -8.51 10.62
CA GLU A 59 -14.09 -8.17 9.74
C GLU A 59 -15.24 -7.52 10.51
N GLU A 60 -15.61 -8.09 11.67
CA GLU A 60 -16.68 -7.58 12.52
C GLU A 60 -16.43 -6.14 12.98
N SER A 61 -15.19 -5.80 13.34
CA SER A 61 -14.83 -4.44 13.74
C SER A 61 -14.96 -3.46 12.57
N LEU A 62 -14.56 -3.87 11.37
CA LEU A 62 -14.73 -3.06 10.17
C LEU A 62 -16.21 -2.77 9.89
N MET A 63 -17.07 -3.78 10.02
CA MET A 63 -18.51 -3.68 9.79
C MET A 63 -19.17 -2.68 10.75
N GLN A 64 -18.69 -2.61 12.00
CA GLN A 64 -19.12 -1.60 12.97
C GLN A 64 -18.56 -0.20 12.64
N LYS A 65 -17.30 -0.13 12.19
CA LYS A 65 -16.63 1.16 11.89
C LYS A 65 -17.18 1.82 10.64
N TYR A 66 -17.49 1.06 9.59
CA TYR A 66 -17.73 1.59 8.25
C TYR A 66 -19.06 1.08 7.69
N SER A 67 -20.05 1.97 7.59
CA SER A 67 -21.40 1.64 7.11
C SER A 67 -21.46 1.00 5.72
N ASN A 68 -20.44 1.25 4.88
CA ASN A 68 -20.37 0.80 3.50
C ASN A 68 -19.40 -0.36 3.24
N VAL A 69 -18.67 -0.85 4.27
CA VAL A 69 -17.63 -1.87 4.05
C VAL A 69 -18.22 -3.20 3.57
N THR A 70 -19.41 -3.59 4.02
CA THR A 70 -20.06 -4.83 3.57
C THR A 70 -20.23 -4.88 2.05
N SER A 71 -20.74 -3.79 1.47
CA SER A 71 -20.92 -3.68 0.03
C SER A 71 -19.59 -3.71 -0.71
N THR A 72 -18.57 -3.01 -0.18
CA THR A 72 -17.22 -3.00 -0.77
C THR A 72 -16.55 -4.38 -0.72
N LEU A 73 -16.68 -5.10 0.39
CA LEU A 73 -16.16 -6.46 0.54
C LEU A 73 -16.87 -7.44 -0.39
N ASN A 74 -18.20 -7.35 -0.51
CA ASN A 74 -18.97 -8.18 -1.43
C ASN A 74 -18.60 -7.93 -2.89
N GLU A 75 -18.40 -6.66 -3.28
CA GLU A 75 -17.91 -6.32 -4.62
C GLU A 75 -16.53 -6.94 -4.88
N LEU A 76 -15.59 -6.80 -3.94
CA LEU A 76 -14.25 -7.35 -4.06
C LEU A 76 -14.26 -8.88 -4.19
N LYS A 77 -14.97 -9.56 -3.28
CA LYS A 77 -15.12 -11.02 -3.30
C LYS A 77 -15.80 -11.47 -4.61
N GLY A 78 -16.84 -10.77 -5.07
CA GLY A 78 -17.53 -11.04 -6.34
C GLY A 78 -16.66 -10.84 -7.59
N ARG A 79 -15.62 -10.01 -7.51
CA ARG A 79 -14.61 -9.84 -8.58
C ARG A 79 -13.42 -10.82 -8.47
N GLY A 80 -13.44 -11.72 -7.48
CA GLY A 80 -12.40 -12.71 -7.26
C GLY A 80 -11.23 -12.26 -6.38
N CYS A 81 -11.36 -11.13 -5.68
CA CYS A 81 -10.33 -10.66 -4.74
C CYS A 81 -10.21 -11.63 -3.55
N THR A 82 -8.98 -11.94 -3.15
CA THR A 82 -8.75 -12.58 -1.85
C THR A 82 -8.78 -11.52 -0.77
N VAL A 83 -9.77 -11.56 0.13
CA VAL A 83 -9.84 -10.66 1.29
C VAL A 83 -9.34 -11.39 2.53
N LEU A 84 -8.39 -10.80 3.24
CA LEU A 84 -7.87 -11.31 4.52
C LEU A 84 -8.02 -10.24 5.61
N HIS A 85 -8.29 -10.67 6.83
CA HIS A 85 -8.37 -9.80 8.00
C HIS A 85 -7.29 -10.19 9.00
N GLU A 86 -7.04 -9.34 9.98
CA GLU A 86 -6.05 -9.59 11.05
C GLU A 86 -4.63 -9.84 10.53
N VAL A 87 -4.26 -9.14 9.45
CA VAL A 87 -2.91 -9.20 8.88
C VAL A 87 -2.06 -8.07 9.47
N ASP A 88 -1.11 -8.43 10.34
CA ASP A 88 -0.11 -7.50 10.89
C ASP A 88 1.05 -7.32 9.91
N VAL A 89 1.41 -6.06 9.65
CA VAL A 89 2.49 -5.71 8.72
C VAL A 89 3.87 -6.18 9.17
N HIS A 90 4.06 -6.47 10.46
CA HIS A 90 5.33 -7.02 11.00
C HIS A 90 5.48 -8.53 10.75
N THR A 91 4.37 -9.23 10.50
CA THR A 91 4.35 -10.69 10.39
C THR A 91 3.68 -11.19 9.11
N MET A 92 3.23 -10.29 8.23
CA MET A 92 2.50 -10.66 7.00
C MET A 92 3.28 -11.59 6.06
N SER A 93 4.61 -11.57 6.08
CA SER A 93 5.45 -12.51 5.32
C SER A 93 5.39 -13.95 5.85
N GLN A 94 4.92 -14.13 7.09
CA GLN A 94 4.75 -15.43 7.75
C GLN A 94 3.28 -15.88 7.75
N HIS A 95 2.34 -15.01 7.36
CA HIS A 95 0.92 -15.33 7.36
C HIS A 95 0.65 -16.57 6.47
N PRO A 96 -0.08 -17.61 6.93
CA PRO A 96 -0.20 -18.89 6.22
C PRO A 96 -0.72 -18.78 4.79
N ARG A 97 -1.58 -17.79 4.51
CA ARG A 97 -2.12 -17.52 3.16
C ARG A 97 -1.24 -16.63 2.28
N LEU A 98 -0.15 -16.08 2.81
CA LEU A 98 0.74 -15.13 2.12
C LEU A 98 2.18 -15.62 2.00
N THR A 99 2.67 -16.46 2.91
CA THR A 99 4.09 -16.86 3.04
C THR A 99 4.74 -17.37 1.74
N ASN A 100 3.99 -18.11 0.92
CA ASN A 100 4.46 -18.67 -0.35
C ASN A 100 4.11 -17.83 -1.59
N ARG A 101 3.51 -16.65 -1.40
CA ARG A 101 3.18 -15.73 -2.50
C ARG A 101 4.30 -14.72 -2.72
N ARG A 102 4.42 -14.27 -3.96
CA ARG A 102 5.25 -13.12 -4.32
C ARG A 102 4.39 -12.12 -5.09
N PHE A 103 4.66 -10.84 -4.88
CA PHE A 103 3.85 -9.75 -5.42
C PHE A 103 4.70 -8.80 -6.26
N ASP A 104 4.11 -8.35 -7.36
CA ASP A 104 4.68 -7.28 -8.17
C ASP A 104 4.47 -5.93 -7.50
N ARG A 105 3.36 -5.76 -6.78
CA ARG A 105 3.05 -4.54 -6.04
C ARG A 105 2.56 -4.89 -4.64
N ILE A 106 3.18 -4.29 -3.63
CA ILE A 106 2.69 -4.33 -2.25
C ILE A 106 2.42 -2.88 -1.86
N VAL A 107 1.18 -2.54 -1.49
CA VAL A 107 0.72 -1.16 -1.38
C VAL A 107 0.19 -0.89 0.03
N PHE A 108 0.69 0.16 0.68
CA PHE A 108 0.18 0.63 1.98
C PHE A 108 -0.11 2.14 1.94
N ASN A 109 -1.39 2.49 1.90
CA ASN A 109 -1.83 3.88 1.78
C ASN A 109 -2.07 4.51 3.16
N PHE A 110 -1.38 5.61 3.43
CA PHE A 110 -1.49 6.40 4.67
C PHE A 110 -1.38 5.53 5.94
N PRO A 111 -0.29 4.76 6.11
CA PRO A 111 -0.07 3.94 7.30
C PRO A 111 -0.20 4.77 8.58
N HIS A 112 -0.77 4.20 9.64
CA HIS A 112 -0.94 4.91 10.91
C HIS A 112 -0.97 3.94 12.10
N ALA A 113 -0.21 4.23 13.15
CA ALA A 113 -0.02 3.35 14.33
C ALA A 113 -1.06 3.61 15.44
N GLY A 114 -2.26 4.07 15.07
CA GLY A 114 -3.24 4.61 16.02
C GLY A 114 -2.79 5.91 16.73
N PHE A 115 -3.63 6.41 17.64
CA PHE A 115 -3.40 7.66 18.37
C PHE A 115 -3.12 7.37 19.84
N ILE A 116 -1.84 7.39 20.23
CA ILE A 116 -1.45 7.37 21.66
C ILE A 116 -1.19 8.81 22.13
N LEU A 117 -0.47 9.59 21.32
CA LEU A 117 -0.17 11.01 21.55
C LEU A 117 -0.50 11.83 20.29
N MET A 118 -0.20 13.13 20.31
CA MET A 118 -0.39 14.02 19.16
C MET A 118 0.58 13.68 18.01
N GLU A 119 0.15 13.92 16.78
CA GLU A 119 0.88 13.62 15.52
C GLU A 119 2.30 14.21 15.43
N HIS A 120 2.55 15.36 16.08
CA HIS A 120 3.86 16.01 16.09
C HIS A 120 4.75 15.56 17.26
N ASN A 121 4.22 14.73 18.18
CA ASN A 121 4.96 14.22 19.32
C ASN A 121 6.03 13.22 18.85
N LYS A 122 7.25 13.33 19.38
CA LYS A 122 8.38 12.48 18.96
C LYS A 122 8.12 10.98 19.20
N ILE A 123 7.46 10.62 20.30
CA ILE A 123 7.12 9.22 20.62
C ILE A 123 6.09 8.69 19.62
N GLN A 124 5.06 9.48 19.30
CA GLN A 124 4.06 9.12 18.30
C GLN A 124 4.69 8.93 16.91
N ILE A 125 5.59 9.85 16.51
CA ILE A 125 6.35 9.73 15.26
C ILE A 125 7.17 8.42 15.26
N LYS A 126 7.79 8.05 16.37
CA LYS A 126 8.58 6.81 16.45
C LYS A 126 7.72 5.56 16.25
N LEU A 127 6.52 5.50 16.84
CA LEU A 127 5.57 4.41 16.61
C LEU A 127 5.16 4.29 15.14
N HIS A 128 4.96 5.43 14.47
CA HIS A 128 4.68 5.46 13.04
C HIS A 128 5.85 4.96 12.20
N GLN A 129 7.07 5.36 12.56
CA GLN A 129 8.28 4.89 11.89
C GLN A 129 8.46 3.38 12.05
N ASP A 130 8.22 2.86 13.25
CA ASP A 130 8.35 1.42 13.54
C ASP A 130 7.32 0.62 12.74
N LEU A 131 6.07 1.08 12.67
CA LEU A 131 5.03 0.48 11.81
C LEU A 131 5.46 0.41 10.33
N VAL A 132 5.96 1.52 9.78
CA VAL A 132 6.38 1.60 8.38
C VAL A 132 7.62 0.74 8.11
N LYS A 133 8.56 0.69 9.06
CA LYS A 133 9.76 -0.15 8.96
C LYS A 133 9.40 -1.64 9.01
N GLY A 134 8.48 -2.03 9.89
CA GLY A 134 7.92 -3.39 9.95
C GLY A 134 7.30 -3.80 8.62
N TYR A 135 6.44 -2.94 8.08
CA TYR A 135 5.87 -3.12 6.74
C TYR A 135 6.94 -3.31 5.66
N PHE A 136 7.96 -2.44 5.58
CA PHE A 136 9.01 -2.59 4.58
C PHE A 136 9.80 -3.89 4.73
N THR A 137 10.05 -4.32 5.96
CA THR A 137 10.76 -5.57 6.27
C THR A 137 10.02 -6.77 5.70
N SER A 138 8.74 -6.96 6.06
CA SER A 138 7.95 -8.06 5.54
C SER A 138 7.68 -7.93 4.04
N ALA A 139 7.38 -6.72 3.53
CA ALA A 139 7.10 -6.52 2.11
C ALA A 139 8.30 -6.89 1.23
N ARG A 140 9.52 -6.55 1.66
CA ARG A 140 10.75 -6.91 0.94
C ARG A 140 10.87 -8.42 0.72
N GLU A 141 10.54 -9.24 1.72
CA GLU A 141 10.60 -10.72 1.58
C GLU A 141 9.59 -11.24 0.54
N MET A 142 8.48 -10.53 0.38
CA MET A 142 7.34 -10.92 -0.44
C MET A 142 7.38 -10.37 -1.87
N LEU A 143 8.37 -9.55 -2.24
CA LEU A 143 8.49 -9.02 -3.61
C LEU A 143 8.97 -10.07 -4.62
N THR A 144 8.40 -10.02 -5.84
CA THR A 144 9.02 -10.60 -7.05
C THR A 144 10.35 -9.91 -7.36
N GLY A 145 11.14 -10.47 -8.29
CA GLY A 145 12.45 -9.91 -8.66
C GLY A 145 12.37 -8.46 -9.19
N SER A 146 11.27 -8.10 -9.86
CA SER A 146 10.98 -6.74 -10.35
C SER A 146 9.82 -6.07 -9.61
N GLY A 147 9.52 -6.55 -8.40
CA GLY A 147 8.44 -6.06 -7.58
C GLY A 147 8.75 -4.71 -6.93
N GLU A 148 7.71 -3.96 -6.59
CA GLU A 148 7.81 -2.68 -5.91
C GLU A 148 6.95 -2.64 -4.64
N VAL A 149 7.49 -2.06 -3.57
CA VAL A 149 6.75 -1.67 -2.36
C VAL A 149 6.33 -0.21 -2.49
N HIS A 150 5.04 0.08 -2.30
CA HIS A 150 4.47 1.41 -2.47
C HIS A 150 3.90 1.92 -1.15
N VAL A 151 4.33 3.11 -0.73
CA VAL A 151 3.76 3.81 0.43
C VAL A 151 3.23 5.16 -0.01
N THR A 152 1.94 5.41 0.18
CA THR A 152 1.37 6.74 -0.02
C THR A 152 1.33 7.48 1.30
N HIS A 153 1.92 8.67 1.38
CA HIS A 153 1.94 9.43 2.62
C HIS A 153 2.04 10.94 2.40
N LYS A 154 1.66 11.70 3.42
CA LYS A 154 1.78 13.15 3.44
C LYS A 154 3.26 13.57 3.52
N THR A 155 3.59 14.65 2.84
CA THR A 155 4.98 15.13 2.65
C THR A 155 5.30 16.36 3.48
N THR A 156 4.32 16.95 4.18
CA THR A 156 4.51 18.15 5.01
C THR A 156 4.63 17.82 6.49
N HIS A 157 5.11 18.78 7.30
CA HIS A 157 5.18 18.62 8.75
C HIS A 157 3.79 18.33 9.37
N PRO A 158 3.68 17.45 10.39
CA PRO A 158 4.74 16.65 11.01
C PRO A 158 5.10 15.36 10.26
N PHE A 159 4.31 14.98 9.26
CA PHE A 159 4.41 13.74 8.51
C PHE A 159 5.75 13.56 7.79
N SER A 160 6.38 14.64 7.34
CA SER A 160 7.73 14.61 6.77
C SER A 160 8.78 14.04 7.72
N LYS A 161 8.60 14.19 9.04
CA LYS A 161 9.52 13.66 10.06
C LYS A 161 9.51 12.13 10.16
N TRP A 162 8.58 11.46 9.49
CA TRP A 162 8.58 9.99 9.44
C TRP A 162 9.77 9.46 8.64
N ASN A 163 10.34 10.26 7.72
CA ASN A 163 11.54 9.90 6.95
C ASN A 163 11.40 8.56 6.21
N ILE A 164 10.28 8.38 5.48
CA ILE A 164 9.91 7.11 4.82
C ILE A 164 11.03 6.53 3.95
N VAL A 165 11.73 7.38 3.20
CA VAL A 165 12.85 6.96 2.34
C VAL A 165 13.96 6.31 3.17
N LYS A 166 14.37 6.94 4.27
CA LYS A 166 15.38 6.41 5.18
C LYS A 166 14.96 5.07 5.79
N LEU A 167 13.68 4.92 6.18
CA LEU A 167 13.18 3.66 6.74
C LEU A 167 13.24 2.51 5.73
N ALA A 168 12.99 2.78 4.45
CA ALA A 168 13.11 1.80 3.39
C ALA A 168 14.59 1.41 3.14
N GLU A 169 15.48 2.40 3.11
CA GLU A 169 16.93 2.21 2.96
C GLU A 169 17.52 1.34 4.08
N GLU A 170 17.10 1.56 5.33
CA GLU A 170 17.53 0.78 6.50
C GLU A 170 17.20 -0.72 6.40
N VAL A 171 16.24 -1.11 5.55
CA VAL A 171 15.90 -2.52 5.33
C VAL A 171 16.33 -3.02 3.94
N GLY A 172 17.18 -2.27 3.24
CA GLY A 172 17.76 -2.68 1.97
C GLY A 172 16.80 -2.57 0.78
N LEU A 173 15.88 -1.61 0.82
CA LEU A 173 15.10 -1.15 -0.34
C LEU A 173 15.63 0.22 -0.79
N PHE A 174 15.56 0.52 -2.09
CA PHE A 174 15.94 1.84 -2.61
C PHE A 174 14.76 2.53 -3.29
N LEU A 175 14.74 3.86 -3.24
CA LEU A 175 13.68 4.66 -3.87
C LEU A 175 13.84 4.63 -5.40
N VAL A 176 12.80 4.15 -6.08
CA VAL A 176 12.70 4.13 -7.55
C VAL A 176 12.07 5.41 -8.06
N GLU A 177 10.96 5.83 -7.43
CA GLU A 177 10.21 7.02 -7.82
C GLU A 177 9.43 7.55 -6.62
N GLU A 178 9.40 8.88 -6.48
CA GLU A 178 8.39 9.58 -5.70
C GLU A 178 7.40 10.21 -6.68
N ALA A 179 6.16 9.70 -6.70
CA ALA A 179 5.11 10.20 -7.58
C ALA A 179 4.10 11.01 -6.76
N GLN A 180 3.67 12.17 -7.26
CA GLN A 180 2.62 12.95 -6.60
C GLN A 180 1.32 12.12 -6.52
N PHE A 181 0.67 12.13 -5.35
CA PHE A 181 -0.61 11.45 -5.16
C PHE A 181 -1.77 12.45 -5.20
N THR A 182 -2.77 12.16 -6.02
CA THR A 182 -4.06 12.86 -5.99
C THR A 182 -5.18 11.85 -5.82
N ARG A 183 -6.07 12.07 -4.84
CA ARG A 183 -7.22 11.16 -4.59
C ARG A 183 -8.15 11.07 -5.80
N ALA A 184 -8.25 12.12 -6.61
CA ALA A 184 -9.07 12.14 -7.82
C ALA A 184 -8.62 11.12 -8.88
N ASP A 185 -7.34 10.71 -8.86
CA ASP A 185 -6.80 9.69 -9.76
C ASP A 185 -7.33 8.28 -9.44
N TYR A 186 -8.04 8.11 -8.32
CA TYR A 186 -8.61 6.85 -7.85
C TYR A 186 -10.12 7.02 -7.60
N PRO A 187 -10.95 6.96 -8.65
CA PRO A 187 -12.40 7.14 -8.52
C PRO A 187 -13.02 6.16 -7.52
N GLY A 188 -13.81 6.69 -6.58
CA GLY A 188 -14.43 5.91 -5.51
C GLY A 188 -13.56 5.67 -4.28
N TYR A 189 -12.26 6.00 -4.31
CA TYR A 189 -11.41 5.91 -3.13
C TYR A 189 -11.79 6.98 -2.09
N ILE A 190 -12.01 6.51 -0.85
CA ILE A 190 -12.33 7.34 0.32
C ILE A 190 -11.34 7.02 1.43
N ASN A 191 -10.41 7.94 1.70
CA ASN A 191 -9.46 7.79 2.79
C ASN A 191 -10.16 7.90 4.16
N LYS A 192 -9.88 6.97 5.07
CA LYS A 192 -10.49 6.89 6.40
C LYS A 192 -9.43 6.98 7.49
N LYS A 193 -9.77 7.54 8.65
CA LYS A 193 -8.82 7.69 9.77
C LYS A 193 -8.38 6.35 10.39
N GLY A 194 -9.18 5.29 10.27
CA GLY A 194 -8.78 3.95 10.74
C GLY A 194 -8.87 3.72 12.25
N SER A 195 -8.60 4.76 13.05
CA SER A 195 -8.48 4.65 14.50
C SER A 195 -9.21 5.75 15.28
N GLY A 196 -9.47 5.49 16.56
CA GLY A 196 -10.15 6.39 17.51
C GLY A 196 -11.65 6.58 17.26
N ARG A 197 -12.29 7.41 18.10
CA ARG A 197 -13.75 7.68 18.06
C ARG A 197 -14.28 8.23 16.72
N LYS A 198 -13.39 8.72 15.86
CA LYS A 198 -13.72 9.29 14.54
C LYS A 198 -13.12 8.46 13.40
N CYS A 199 -12.89 7.16 13.60
CA CYS A 199 -12.28 6.25 12.63
C CYS A 199 -12.94 6.28 11.24
N ASN A 200 -14.27 6.40 11.17
CA ASN A 200 -15.03 6.48 9.92
C ASN A 200 -14.96 7.85 9.21
N ARG A 201 -14.42 8.89 9.86
CA ARG A 201 -14.27 10.19 9.18
C ARG A 201 -13.08 10.16 8.22
N THR A 202 -13.17 10.97 7.17
CA THR A 202 -12.02 11.24 6.31
C THR A 202 -11.02 12.13 7.03
N PHE A 203 -9.80 12.19 6.49
CA PHE A 203 -8.79 13.17 6.90
C PHE A 203 -8.37 14.04 5.71
N ARG A 204 -7.89 15.25 5.98
CA ARG A 204 -7.31 16.10 4.94
C ARG A 204 -6.02 15.46 4.44
N VAL A 205 -6.00 15.11 3.16
CA VAL A 205 -4.84 14.50 2.49
C VAL A 205 -3.70 15.52 2.39
N GLY A 206 -3.95 16.72 1.87
CA GLY A 206 -2.92 17.75 1.73
C GLY A 206 -1.87 17.38 0.66
N GLN A 207 -0.65 17.93 0.78
CA GLN A 207 0.47 17.51 -0.07
C GLN A 207 0.92 16.10 0.33
N CYS A 208 0.97 15.21 -0.65
CA CYS A 208 1.32 13.81 -0.45
C CYS A 208 1.85 13.18 -1.73
N SER A 209 2.63 12.12 -1.54
CA SER A 209 3.28 11.36 -2.60
C SER A 209 3.10 9.87 -2.36
N THR A 210 3.10 9.09 -3.44
CA THR A 210 3.35 7.65 -3.42
C THR A 210 4.82 7.41 -3.68
N TYR A 211 5.54 6.92 -2.67
CA TYR A 211 6.92 6.48 -2.76
C TYR A 211 6.96 5.02 -3.22
N LYS A 212 7.80 4.72 -4.21
CA LYS A 212 7.95 3.37 -4.78
C LYS A 212 9.37 2.89 -4.56
N PHE A 213 9.50 1.73 -3.95
CA PHE A 213 10.79 1.15 -3.59
C PHE A 213 10.96 -0.23 -4.20
N ALA A 214 12.19 -0.60 -4.55
CA ALA A 214 12.52 -1.93 -5.06
C ALA A 214 13.74 -2.51 -4.34
N LYS A 215 13.95 -3.83 -4.49
CA LYS A 215 15.21 -4.47 -4.12
C LYS A 215 16.30 -4.01 -5.08
N PRO A 216 17.53 -3.73 -4.61
CA PRO A 216 18.65 -3.42 -5.49
C PRO A 216 18.79 -4.51 -6.56
N PRO A 217 19.14 -4.15 -7.80
CA PRO A 217 19.44 -5.15 -8.82
C PRO A 217 20.53 -6.08 -8.27
N LEU A 218 20.40 -7.38 -8.55
CA LEU A 218 21.44 -8.35 -8.21
C LEU A 218 22.74 -7.85 -8.86
N GLN A 219 23.77 -7.55 -8.06
CA GLN A 219 25.09 -7.32 -8.61
C GLN A 219 25.54 -8.61 -9.30
N PRO A 220 26.11 -8.55 -10.51
CA PRO A 220 26.71 -9.73 -11.12
C PRO A 220 27.79 -10.25 -10.16
N TYR A 221 27.66 -11.51 -9.77
CA TYR A 221 28.71 -12.20 -9.03
C TYR A 221 29.92 -12.34 -9.96
N PHE A 222 30.99 -11.60 -9.70
CA PHE A 222 32.29 -11.82 -10.31
C PHE A 222 33.13 -12.63 -9.32
N PRO A 223 33.24 -13.96 -9.49
CA PRO A 223 34.18 -14.73 -8.69
C PRO A 223 35.60 -14.20 -8.96
N SER A 224 36.32 -13.92 -7.89
CA SER A 224 37.75 -13.60 -7.87
C SER A 224 38.59 -14.77 -8.37
#